data_AF-A0A9P6CXS4-F1
#
_entry.id   AF-A0A9P6CXS4-F1
#
_cell.length_a   1.000
_cell.length_b   1.000
_cell.length_c   1.000
_cell.angle_alpha   90.00
_cell.angle_beta   90.00
_cell.angle_gamma   90.00
#
_symmetry.space_group_name_H-M   'P 1'
#
loop_
_entity.id
_entity.type
_entity.pdbx_description
1 polymer ?
#
loop_
_entity_poly.entity_id
_entity_poly.type
_entity_poly.pdbx_seq_one_letter_code
_entity_poly.pdbx_strand_id
1 'polypeptide(L)'
;MGILDIVPAGVLTGDNVRKLFDYAKEHKFAIPAINVTSTSTVNAVLEAARDIKSPIIIQVSQGGSAYFAGKGLANDKQQASILGAVTAAQHVRLLAPAYGVPVVMHSDHCAEKLLPWFDGMLEADEAYFKEHQEPLFSSHMLDLSEDPKEKNIEICAKYFKRMAPIGLWLEMEIGITGGEEDGVDNTGADNASLYTQPDDVYDVYKALSAIGPNFSIAAAFGNVHGVYKPGNVKLLPDLLAKHQEYVAEQLKQPKGSQPLYLVFHGGSGSSKEEISTAVSNGVVKMNVDTDTQFAYLAGIRDFVLKKKDYLLTQVGNPDGVDKPNKKYYDPRVWVREGEKTLTKRVEEACKDLGDINRL
;
A
#
# COMPACT_ATOMS: atom_id res chain seq x y z
N MET A 1 -17.83 -3.74 -18.93
CA MET A 1 -17.69 -2.47 -18.21
C MET A 1 -16.39 -2.57 -17.48
N GLY A 2 -15.44 -1.68 -17.75
CA GLY A 2 -14.15 -1.62 -17.07
C GLY A 2 -14.18 -0.56 -15.97
N ILE A 3 -13.13 -0.48 -15.17
CA ILE A 3 -13.00 0.51 -14.09
C ILE A 3 -13.01 1.94 -14.66
N LEU A 4 -12.49 2.15 -15.88
CA LEU A 4 -12.53 3.48 -16.51
C LEU A 4 -13.95 3.93 -16.90
N ASP A 5 -14.93 3.02 -16.93
CA ASP A 5 -16.34 3.37 -17.12
C ASP A 5 -16.99 3.93 -15.84
N ILE A 6 -16.36 3.73 -14.66
CA ILE A 6 -16.91 4.11 -13.35
C ILE A 6 -16.08 5.16 -12.59
N VAL A 7 -14.77 5.24 -12.84
CA VAL A 7 -13.84 6.20 -12.23
C VAL A 7 -12.82 6.71 -13.26
N PRO A 8 -12.30 7.94 -13.10
CA PRO A 8 -11.33 8.49 -14.05
C PRO A 8 -9.93 7.87 -13.90
N ALA A 9 -9.09 8.03 -14.92
CA ALA A 9 -7.65 7.87 -14.76
C ALA A 9 -7.06 9.02 -13.92
N GLY A 10 -5.92 8.79 -13.27
CA GLY A 10 -5.33 9.71 -12.30
C GLY A 10 -5.55 9.27 -10.86
N VAL A 11 -5.19 10.14 -9.91
CA VAL A 11 -5.39 9.85 -8.48
C VAL A 11 -6.88 9.93 -8.14
N LEU A 12 -7.41 8.88 -7.53
CA LEU A 12 -8.80 8.75 -7.12
C LEU A 12 -9.00 9.32 -5.73
N THR A 13 -10.08 10.07 -5.50
CA THR A 13 -10.41 10.64 -4.19
C THR A 13 -11.90 10.43 -3.89
N GLY A 14 -12.29 10.52 -2.61
CA GLY A 14 -13.68 10.44 -2.18
C GLY A 14 -14.42 9.20 -2.68
N ASP A 15 -15.59 9.42 -3.26
CA ASP A 15 -16.47 8.36 -3.74
C ASP A 15 -15.86 7.50 -4.86
N ASN A 16 -14.85 7.99 -5.59
CA ASN A 16 -14.19 7.18 -6.61
C ASN A 16 -13.35 6.05 -6.01
N VAL A 17 -12.75 6.26 -4.84
CA VAL A 17 -12.07 5.18 -4.10
C VAL A 17 -13.08 4.12 -3.68
N ARG A 18 -14.24 4.55 -3.15
CA ARG A 18 -15.32 3.63 -2.77
C ARG A 18 -15.85 2.83 -3.95
N LYS A 19 -16.15 3.48 -5.08
CA LYS A 19 -16.61 2.80 -6.31
C LYS A 19 -15.61 1.76 -6.80
N LEU A 20 -14.31 2.06 -6.74
CA LEU A 20 -13.26 1.13 -7.11
C LEU A 20 -13.28 -0.12 -6.19
N PHE A 21 -13.36 0.06 -4.88
CA PHE A 21 -13.41 -1.06 -3.94
C PHE A 21 -14.73 -1.85 -4.00
N ASP A 22 -15.86 -1.19 -4.24
CA ASP A 22 -17.13 -1.87 -4.50
C ASP A 22 -17.04 -2.75 -5.76
N TYR A 23 -16.48 -2.20 -6.84
CA TYR A 23 -16.25 -2.95 -8.07
C TYR A 23 -15.29 -4.13 -7.84
N ALA A 24 -14.24 -3.94 -7.03
CA ALA A 24 -13.29 -4.99 -6.65
C ALA A 24 -13.96 -6.16 -5.91
N LYS A 25 -14.82 -5.87 -4.93
CA LYS A 25 -15.62 -6.89 -4.22
C LYS A 25 -16.58 -7.62 -5.17
N GLU A 26 -17.32 -6.88 -5.99
CA GLU A 26 -18.28 -7.45 -6.95
C GLU A 26 -17.61 -8.40 -7.94
N HIS A 27 -16.41 -8.03 -8.42
CA HIS A 27 -15.67 -8.79 -9.43
C HIS A 27 -14.59 -9.71 -8.84
N LYS A 28 -14.55 -9.85 -7.51
CA LYS A 28 -13.69 -10.76 -6.74
C LYS A 28 -12.21 -10.62 -7.09
N PHE A 29 -11.69 -9.40 -7.02
CA PHE A 29 -10.26 -9.13 -7.07
C PHE A 29 -9.87 -8.14 -5.97
N ALA A 30 -8.57 -8.06 -5.68
CA ALA A 30 -8.00 -7.06 -4.80
C ALA A 30 -6.90 -6.29 -5.51
N ILE A 31 -6.61 -5.10 -5.03
CA ILE A 31 -5.66 -4.19 -5.67
C ILE A 31 -4.36 -4.23 -4.86
N PRO A 32 -3.20 -4.51 -5.48
CA PRO A 32 -1.95 -4.47 -4.76
C PRO A 32 -1.60 -3.03 -4.39
N ALA A 33 -1.14 -2.84 -3.15
CA ALA A 33 -0.60 -1.60 -2.66
C ALA A 33 0.91 -1.70 -2.55
N ILE A 34 1.61 -0.97 -3.42
CA ILE A 34 3.06 -1.06 -3.56
C ILE A 34 3.72 0.09 -2.80
N ASN A 35 4.59 -0.25 -1.84
CA ASN A 35 5.42 0.75 -1.17
C ASN A 35 6.43 1.34 -2.15
N VAL A 36 6.52 2.67 -2.18
CA VAL A 36 7.44 3.40 -3.05
C VAL A 36 8.36 4.32 -2.24
N THR A 37 9.53 4.58 -2.81
CA THR A 37 10.62 5.30 -2.16
C THR A 37 11.30 6.30 -3.09
N SER A 38 11.02 6.27 -4.39
CA SER A 38 11.62 7.18 -5.37
C SER A 38 10.71 7.36 -6.57
N THR A 39 11.03 8.35 -7.41
CA THR A 39 10.38 8.50 -8.71
C THR A 39 10.55 7.26 -9.58
N SER A 40 11.71 6.58 -9.51
CA SER A 40 11.98 5.32 -10.23
C SER A 40 10.98 4.22 -9.84
N THR A 41 10.78 3.99 -8.54
CA THR A 41 9.85 2.95 -8.07
C THR A 41 8.39 3.31 -8.36
N VAL A 42 7.99 4.59 -8.23
CA VAL A 42 6.66 5.05 -8.69
C VAL A 42 6.45 4.79 -10.18
N ASN A 43 7.40 5.17 -11.03
CA ASN A 43 7.28 5.05 -12.48
C ASN A 43 7.16 3.59 -12.91
N ALA A 44 7.90 2.68 -12.27
CA ALA A 44 7.83 1.24 -12.54
C ALA A 44 6.46 0.64 -12.17
N VAL A 45 5.85 1.10 -11.08
CA VAL A 45 4.51 0.68 -10.63
C VAL A 45 3.42 1.20 -11.58
N LEU A 46 3.48 2.48 -11.96
CA LEU A 46 2.58 3.07 -12.95
C LEU A 46 2.70 2.38 -14.32
N GLU A 47 3.93 2.05 -14.74
CA GLU A 47 4.19 1.30 -15.97
C GLU A 47 3.57 -0.09 -15.93
N ALA A 48 3.77 -0.82 -14.83
CA ALA A 48 3.16 -2.14 -14.64
C ALA A 48 1.65 -2.06 -14.79
N ALA A 49 0.99 -1.20 -14.01
CA ALA A 49 -0.46 -1.05 -13.99
C ALA A 49 -1.04 -0.69 -15.38
N ARG A 50 -0.36 0.19 -16.13
CA ARG A 50 -0.72 0.52 -17.51
C ARG A 50 -0.66 -0.72 -18.41
N ASP A 51 0.43 -1.46 -18.36
CA ASP A 51 0.72 -2.55 -19.29
C ASP A 51 -0.27 -3.72 -19.13
N ILE A 52 -0.72 -3.99 -17.91
CA ILE A 52 -1.75 -5.01 -17.61
C ILE A 52 -3.17 -4.47 -17.56
N LYS A 53 -3.35 -3.16 -17.78
CA LYS A 53 -4.63 -2.46 -17.71
C LYS A 53 -5.35 -2.73 -16.39
N SER A 54 -4.73 -2.33 -15.29
CA SER A 54 -5.28 -2.50 -13.94
C SER A 54 -5.20 -1.19 -13.12
N PRO A 55 -6.11 -0.97 -12.17
CA PRO A 55 -5.93 0.03 -11.12
C PRO A 55 -4.71 -0.33 -10.26
N ILE A 56 -4.21 0.62 -9.49
CA ILE A 56 -3.12 0.33 -8.55
C ILE A 56 -3.21 1.23 -7.31
N ILE A 57 -2.70 0.73 -6.19
CA ILE A 57 -2.49 1.55 -5.00
C ILE A 57 -0.98 1.82 -4.89
N ILE A 58 -0.60 3.09 -4.82
CA ILE A 58 0.78 3.51 -4.56
C ILE A 58 0.80 4.04 -3.13
N GLN A 59 1.61 3.43 -2.27
CA GLN A 59 1.70 3.83 -0.88
C GLN A 59 3.11 4.25 -0.47
N VAL A 60 3.18 5.20 0.45
CA VAL A 60 4.44 5.61 1.09
C VAL A 60 4.38 5.29 2.56
N SER A 61 5.39 4.58 3.06
CA SER A 61 5.56 4.43 4.50
C SER A 61 6.25 5.64 5.10
N GLN A 62 6.33 5.71 6.44
CA GLN A 62 7.04 6.79 7.11
C GLN A 62 8.51 6.87 6.67
N GLY A 63 9.18 5.70 6.59
CA GLY A 63 10.57 5.59 6.17
C GLY A 63 10.74 5.82 4.67
N GLY A 64 9.82 5.29 3.85
CA GLY A 64 9.79 5.53 2.40
C GLY A 64 9.61 7.00 2.05
N SER A 65 8.76 7.70 2.81
CA SER A 65 8.56 9.15 2.69
C SER A 65 9.84 9.91 3.06
N ALA A 66 10.48 9.61 4.19
CA ALA A 66 11.75 10.24 4.55
C ALA A 66 12.84 10.00 3.49
N TYR A 67 12.86 8.82 2.87
CA TYR A 67 13.79 8.52 1.77
C TYR A 67 13.49 9.37 0.53
N PHE A 68 12.21 9.57 0.19
CA PHE A 68 11.78 10.42 -0.92
C PHE A 68 12.24 11.87 -0.77
N ALA A 69 12.19 12.41 0.46
CA ALA A 69 12.74 13.74 0.78
C ALA A 69 14.28 13.77 0.77
N GLY A 70 14.90 12.61 1.03
CA GLY A 70 16.34 12.41 1.07
C GLY A 70 16.86 12.28 2.50
N LYS A 71 17.60 11.19 2.77
CA LYS A 71 18.18 10.88 4.09
C LYS A 71 19.12 11.95 4.67
N GLY A 72 19.51 12.95 3.88
CA GLY A 72 20.29 14.09 4.35
C GLY A 72 19.47 15.16 5.10
N LEU A 73 18.14 15.10 5.03
CA LEU A 73 17.26 16.00 5.78
C LEU A 73 17.00 15.48 7.19
N ALA A 74 16.94 16.38 8.16
CA ALA A 74 16.55 16.04 9.53
C ALA A 74 15.09 15.54 9.57
N ASN A 75 14.82 14.58 10.46
CA ASN A 75 13.49 13.99 10.60
C ASN A 75 13.05 13.82 12.08
N ASP A 76 13.66 14.58 12.99
CA ASP A 76 13.37 14.55 14.44
C ASP A 76 11.93 14.97 14.78
N LYS A 77 11.26 15.66 13.86
CA LYS A 77 9.86 16.12 13.96
C LYS A 77 9.02 15.61 12.80
N GLN A 78 9.43 14.52 12.16
CA GLN A 78 8.78 13.97 10.96
C GLN A 78 8.79 14.88 9.72
N GLN A 79 9.57 15.98 9.74
CA GLN A 79 9.55 16.97 8.67
C GLN A 79 10.03 16.43 7.31
N ALA A 80 10.98 15.48 7.29
CA ALA A 80 11.39 14.83 6.05
C ALA A 80 10.32 13.84 5.57
N SER A 81 9.71 13.08 6.48
CA SER A 81 8.59 12.19 6.14
C SER A 81 7.39 12.96 5.58
N ILE A 82 7.03 14.10 6.17
CA ILE A 82 5.93 14.94 5.66
C ILE A 82 6.25 15.45 4.24
N LEU A 83 7.41 16.09 4.05
CA LEU A 83 7.79 16.67 2.76
C LEU A 83 7.94 15.61 1.67
N GLY A 84 8.50 14.44 2.02
CA GLY A 84 8.71 13.36 1.07
C GLY A 84 7.40 12.68 0.66
N ALA A 85 6.46 12.50 1.61
CA ALA A 85 5.13 12.00 1.30
C ALA A 85 4.39 12.95 0.33
N VAL A 86 4.42 14.25 0.61
CA VAL A 86 3.82 15.29 -0.25
C VAL A 86 4.47 15.28 -1.65
N THR A 87 5.80 15.17 -1.71
CA THR A 87 6.53 15.12 -2.99
C THR A 87 6.16 13.89 -3.81
N ALA A 88 6.05 12.72 -3.16
CA ALA A 88 5.63 11.48 -3.82
C ALA A 88 4.20 11.61 -4.35
N ALA A 89 3.26 12.11 -3.54
CA ALA A 89 1.87 12.31 -3.96
C ALA A 89 1.76 13.28 -5.14
N GLN A 90 2.48 14.40 -5.12
CA GLN A 90 2.51 15.34 -6.26
C GLN A 90 3.05 14.71 -7.54
N HIS A 91 4.13 13.91 -7.44
CA HIS A 91 4.68 13.18 -8.58
C HIS A 91 3.68 12.18 -9.16
N VAL A 92 2.99 11.42 -8.31
CA VAL A 92 1.94 10.47 -8.73
C VAL A 92 0.76 11.20 -9.37
N ARG A 93 0.26 12.30 -8.75
CA ARG A 93 -0.83 13.10 -9.30
C ARG A 93 -0.52 13.66 -10.69
N LEU A 94 0.73 14.07 -10.93
CA LEU A 94 1.16 14.56 -12.23
C LEU A 94 1.20 13.46 -13.29
N LEU A 95 1.70 12.26 -12.95
CA LEU A 95 1.98 11.23 -13.93
C LEU A 95 0.86 10.21 -14.13
N ALA A 96 0.07 9.88 -13.12
CA ALA A 96 -0.99 8.87 -13.23
C ALA A 96 -1.96 9.11 -14.42
N PRO A 97 -2.41 10.36 -14.71
CA PRO A 97 -3.21 10.62 -15.91
C PRO A 97 -2.48 10.34 -17.22
N ALA A 98 -1.17 10.63 -17.29
CA ALA A 98 -0.35 10.38 -18.48
C ALA A 98 -0.12 8.88 -18.74
N TYR A 99 -0.11 8.08 -17.68
CA TYR A 99 -0.11 6.61 -17.79
C TYR A 99 -1.51 6.05 -18.09
N GLY A 100 -2.58 6.83 -17.92
CA GLY A 100 -3.96 6.39 -18.16
C GLY A 100 -4.49 5.41 -17.11
N VAL A 101 -3.95 5.46 -15.89
CA VAL A 101 -4.23 4.50 -14.82
C VAL A 101 -4.97 5.19 -13.66
N PRO A 102 -6.08 4.62 -13.14
CA PRO A 102 -6.67 4.98 -11.85
C PRO A 102 -5.76 4.54 -10.70
N VAL A 103 -5.35 5.49 -9.85
CA VAL A 103 -4.41 5.26 -8.75
C VAL A 103 -5.03 5.68 -7.44
N VAL A 104 -4.92 4.85 -6.40
CA VAL A 104 -5.14 5.30 -5.02
C VAL A 104 -3.77 5.68 -4.45
N MET A 105 -3.60 6.94 -4.05
CA MET A 105 -2.40 7.42 -3.37
C MET A 105 -2.60 7.28 -1.86
N HIS A 106 -1.76 6.50 -1.20
CA HIS A 106 -1.95 6.10 0.20
C HIS A 106 -0.71 6.38 1.07
N SER A 107 -0.90 6.56 2.38
CA SER A 107 0.18 6.44 3.36
C SER A 107 0.00 5.18 4.20
N ASP A 108 1.10 4.44 4.39
CA ASP A 108 1.13 3.19 5.14
C ASP A 108 1.15 3.42 6.67
N HIS A 109 1.43 2.35 7.44
CA HIS A 109 1.46 2.29 8.91
C HIS A 109 1.90 3.59 9.61
N CYS A 110 1.01 4.09 10.47
CA CYS A 110 1.26 5.25 11.32
C CYS A 110 0.84 4.97 12.76
N ALA A 111 1.81 4.51 13.55
CA ALA A 111 1.69 4.32 14.98
C ALA A 111 1.53 5.64 15.76
N GLU A 112 1.12 5.57 17.04
CA GLU A 112 0.87 6.74 17.87
C GLU A 112 2.06 7.72 17.89
N LYS A 113 3.29 7.17 17.97
CA LYS A 113 4.54 7.96 17.94
C LYS A 113 4.79 8.71 16.62
N LEU A 114 4.12 8.28 15.54
CA LEU A 114 4.25 8.83 14.20
C LEU A 114 3.10 9.79 13.85
N LEU A 115 2.13 10.02 14.73
CA LEU A 115 1.03 10.97 14.50
C LEU A 115 1.46 12.37 14.03
N PRO A 116 2.62 12.94 14.42
CA PRO A 116 3.07 14.20 13.83
C PRO A 116 3.27 14.14 12.30
N TRP A 117 3.65 12.98 11.75
CA TRP A 117 3.71 12.75 10.31
C TRP A 117 2.31 12.77 9.69
N PHE A 118 1.36 12.07 10.32
CA PHE A 118 -0.04 12.02 9.90
C PHE A 118 -0.68 13.41 9.89
N ASP A 119 -0.48 14.19 10.96
CA ASP A 119 -0.97 15.56 11.08
C ASP A 119 -0.43 16.46 9.95
N GLY A 120 0.87 16.36 9.65
CA GLY A 120 1.48 17.11 8.56
C GLY A 120 0.97 16.71 7.16
N MET A 121 0.65 15.44 6.95
CA MET A 121 0.00 14.99 5.71
C MET A 121 -1.43 15.53 5.60
N LEU A 122 -2.21 15.47 6.67
CA LEU A 122 -3.57 16.04 6.68
C LEU A 122 -3.58 17.55 6.47
N GLU A 123 -2.62 18.28 7.01
CA GLU A 123 -2.46 19.72 6.73
C GLU A 123 -2.20 19.98 5.24
N ALA A 124 -1.40 19.13 4.59
CA ALA A 124 -1.15 19.22 3.16
C ALA A 124 -2.40 18.85 2.33
N ASP A 125 -3.17 17.85 2.74
CA ASP A 125 -4.46 17.53 2.12
C ASP A 125 -5.46 18.67 2.22
N GLU A 126 -5.61 19.25 3.41
CA GLU A 126 -6.50 20.38 3.65
C GLU A 126 -6.10 21.62 2.84
N ALA A 127 -4.79 21.87 2.68
CA ALA A 127 -4.29 22.93 1.82
C ALA A 127 -4.60 22.64 0.33
N TYR A 128 -4.34 21.42 -0.13
CA TYR A 128 -4.59 21.02 -1.51
C TYR A 128 -6.09 21.03 -1.84
N PHE A 129 -6.95 20.59 -0.90
CA PHE A 129 -8.41 20.59 -1.03
C PHE A 129 -8.99 21.99 -1.18
N LYS A 130 -8.47 22.99 -0.46
CA LYS A 130 -8.92 24.38 -0.60
C LYS A 130 -8.75 24.89 -2.03
N GLU A 131 -7.70 24.46 -2.72
CA GLU A 131 -7.37 24.91 -4.07
C GLU A 131 -7.99 24.04 -5.16
N HIS A 132 -8.09 22.72 -4.95
CA HIS A 132 -8.44 21.74 -5.99
C HIS A 132 -9.78 21.05 -5.77
N GLN A 133 -10.42 21.24 -4.61
CA GLN A 133 -11.68 20.59 -4.21
C GLN A 133 -11.57 19.05 -4.13
N GLU A 134 -10.36 18.54 -3.94
CA GLU A 134 -10.03 17.15 -3.65
C GLU A 134 -8.75 17.09 -2.79
N PRO A 135 -8.55 16.07 -1.96
CA PRO A 135 -7.34 15.93 -1.14
C PRO A 135 -6.11 15.55 -1.99
N LEU A 136 -4.92 15.73 -1.43
CA LEU A 136 -3.67 15.39 -2.08
C LEU A 136 -3.51 13.86 -2.16
N PHE A 137 -3.81 13.19 -1.05
CA PHE A 137 -3.88 11.74 -0.92
C PHE A 137 -5.30 11.23 -1.16
N SER A 138 -5.41 9.96 -1.51
CA SER A 138 -6.68 9.23 -1.55
C SER A 138 -7.08 8.73 -0.17
N SER A 139 -6.09 8.24 0.59
CA SER A 139 -6.30 7.57 1.85
C SER A 139 -5.07 7.64 2.77
N HIS A 140 -5.30 7.49 4.07
CA HIS A 140 -4.23 7.35 5.06
C HIS A 140 -4.53 6.18 6.00
N MET A 141 -3.46 5.58 6.53
CA MET A 141 -3.55 4.49 7.49
C MET A 141 -3.20 4.93 8.91
N LEU A 142 -3.99 4.50 9.88
CA LEU A 142 -3.63 4.51 11.29
C LEU A 142 -3.41 3.08 11.78
N ASP A 143 -2.22 2.83 12.31
CA ASP A 143 -1.87 1.57 12.96
C ASP A 143 -1.70 1.81 14.46
N LEU A 144 -2.79 1.70 15.21
CA LEU A 144 -2.75 1.78 16.67
C LEU A 144 -3.01 0.40 17.26
N SER A 145 -2.59 -0.66 16.57
CA SER A 145 -2.79 -2.06 16.99
C SER A 145 -2.12 -2.41 18.32
N GLU A 146 -0.99 -1.77 18.63
CA GLU A 146 -0.26 -1.93 19.89
C GLU A 146 -0.98 -1.24 21.08
N ASP A 147 -1.89 -0.30 20.81
CA ASP A 147 -2.68 0.38 21.82
C ASP A 147 -3.92 -0.44 22.24
N PRO A 148 -4.47 -0.21 23.46
CA PRO A 148 -5.75 -0.78 23.84
C PRO A 148 -6.84 -0.49 22.79
N LYS A 149 -7.66 -1.49 22.46
CA LYS A 149 -8.71 -1.42 21.43
C LYS A 149 -9.54 -0.13 21.52
N GLU A 150 -10.00 0.23 22.71
CA GLU A 150 -10.84 1.40 22.93
C GLU A 150 -10.12 2.70 22.57
N LYS A 151 -8.83 2.81 22.91
CA LYS A 151 -7.97 3.95 22.57
C LYS A 151 -7.71 4.02 21.07
N ASN A 152 -7.42 2.89 20.43
CA ASN A 152 -7.24 2.79 18.98
C ASN A 152 -8.50 3.33 18.26
N ILE A 153 -9.67 2.79 18.59
CA ILE A 153 -10.95 3.20 18.00
C ILE A 153 -11.24 4.69 18.26
N GLU A 154 -10.99 5.18 19.48
CA GLU A 154 -11.20 6.59 19.82
C GLU A 154 -10.34 7.53 18.96
N ILE A 155 -9.05 7.26 18.84
CA ILE A 155 -8.12 8.08 18.07
C ILE A 155 -8.44 7.98 16.57
N CYS A 156 -8.69 6.79 16.05
CA CYS A 156 -9.12 6.59 14.66
C CYS A 156 -10.41 7.36 14.35
N ALA A 157 -11.42 7.28 15.22
CA ALA A 157 -12.67 8.02 15.07
C ALA A 157 -12.46 9.55 15.12
N LYS A 158 -11.53 10.04 15.96
CA LYS A 158 -11.16 11.46 16.02
C LYS A 158 -10.55 11.93 14.70
N TYR A 159 -9.58 11.20 14.14
CA TYR A 159 -8.98 11.55 12.85
C TYR A 159 -9.96 11.39 11.69
N PHE A 160 -10.80 10.35 11.70
CA PHE A 160 -11.77 10.14 10.64
C PHE A 160 -12.77 11.30 10.54
N LYS A 161 -13.16 11.92 11.67
CA LYS A 161 -13.99 13.13 11.67
C LYS A 161 -13.33 14.33 10.98
N ARG A 162 -11.99 14.42 10.98
CA ARG A 162 -11.21 15.44 10.27
C ARG A 162 -11.06 15.09 8.77
N MET A 163 -10.90 13.80 8.46
CA MET A 163 -10.70 13.28 7.10
C MET A 163 -11.98 13.26 6.26
N ALA A 164 -13.11 12.84 6.85
CA ALA A 164 -14.36 12.62 6.11
C ALA A 164 -14.89 13.86 5.35
N PRO A 165 -14.85 15.09 5.91
CA PRO A 165 -15.33 16.29 5.20
C PRO A 165 -14.56 16.62 3.91
N ILE A 166 -13.30 16.21 3.80
CA ILE A 166 -12.46 16.41 2.60
C ILE A 166 -12.37 15.15 1.73
N GLY A 167 -13.18 14.13 2.01
CA GLY A 167 -13.29 12.94 1.15
C GLY A 167 -12.11 11.98 1.23
N LEU A 168 -11.28 12.06 2.27
CA LEU A 168 -10.22 11.07 2.51
C LEU A 168 -10.80 9.74 2.99
N TRP A 169 -10.13 8.65 2.61
CA TRP A 169 -10.42 7.31 3.10
C TRP A 169 -9.49 6.93 4.26
N LEU A 170 -10.03 6.38 5.35
CA LEU A 170 -9.24 5.90 6.48
C LEU A 170 -9.05 4.38 6.42
N GLU A 171 -7.80 3.94 6.37
CA GLU A 171 -7.46 2.56 6.70
C GLU A 171 -7.11 2.47 8.20
N MET A 172 -7.66 1.48 8.89
CA MET A 172 -7.42 1.28 10.31
C MET A 172 -7.03 -0.17 10.58
N GLU A 173 -6.02 -0.37 11.42
CA GLU A 173 -5.58 -1.69 11.85
C GLU A 173 -6.08 -2.03 13.26
N ILE A 174 -6.52 -3.28 13.44
CA ILE A 174 -6.97 -3.82 14.72
C ILE A 174 -6.47 -5.25 14.94
N GLY A 175 -5.98 -5.52 16.16
CA GLY A 175 -5.27 -6.75 16.50
C GLY A 175 -3.79 -6.65 16.12
N ILE A 176 -2.97 -7.59 16.61
CA ILE A 176 -1.52 -7.52 16.43
C ILE A 176 -1.11 -8.37 15.23
N THR A 177 -0.59 -7.73 14.19
CA THR A 177 0.09 -8.41 13.07
C THR A 177 1.49 -8.84 13.50
N GLY A 178 1.97 -10.00 13.04
CA GLY A 178 3.32 -10.46 13.40
C GLY A 178 4.43 -9.73 12.61
N GLY A 179 5.67 -9.78 13.10
CA GLY A 179 6.84 -9.28 12.35
C GLY A 179 7.16 -7.81 12.61
N GLU A 180 7.96 -7.18 11.75
CA GLU A 180 8.36 -5.77 11.87
C GLU A 180 8.04 -4.99 10.58
N GLU A 181 7.31 -3.88 10.69
CA GLU A 181 7.09 -2.90 9.60
C GLU A 181 7.14 -1.47 10.16
N ASP A 182 7.91 -0.58 9.51
CA ASP A 182 8.04 0.86 9.82
C ASP A 182 8.18 1.22 11.33
N GLY A 183 8.88 0.36 12.08
CA GLY A 183 9.17 0.56 13.50
C GLY A 183 8.09 0.07 14.46
N VAL A 184 7.09 -0.66 13.97
CA VAL A 184 6.19 -1.54 14.74
C VAL A 184 6.83 -2.93 14.72
N ASP A 185 7.20 -3.48 15.88
CA ASP A 185 7.91 -4.78 16.01
C ASP A 185 7.14 -5.73 16.91
N ASN A 186 6.44 -6.67 16.28
CA ASN A 186 5.62 -7.70 16.88
C ASN A 186 6.26 -9.10 16.75
N THR A 187 7.57 -9.18 16.53
CA THR A 187 8.28 -10.48 16.39
C THR A 187 8.17 -11.38 17.63
N GLY A 188 7.84 -10.82 18.80
CA GLY A 188 7.67 -11.53 20.08
C GLY A 188 6.23 -11.69 20.58
N ALA A 189 5.21 -11.38 19.77
CA ALA A 189 3.81 -11.40 20.20
C ALA A 189 3.28 -12.83 20.49
N ASP A 190 2.35 -12.95 21.47
CA ASP A 190 1.70 -14.23 21.79
C ASP A 190 0.72 -14.65 20.68
N ASN A 191 0.70 -15.95 20.37
CA ASN A 191 -0.02 -16.55 19.25
C ASN A 191 -1.54 -16.30 19.28
N ALA A 192 -2.12 -16.17 20.48
CA ALA A 192 -3.53 -15.85 20.64
C ALA A 192 -3.87 -14.39 20.30
N SER A 193 -2.89 -13.49 20.39
CA SER A 193 -3.04 -12.06 20.08
C SER A 193 -2.95 -11.76 18.58
N LEU A 194 -2.58 -12.76 17.77
CA LEU A 194 -2.38 -12.66 16.31
C LEU A 194 -3.67 -12.86 15.49
N TYR A 195 -4.82 -13.05 16.16
CA TYR A 195 -6.10 -13.27 15.52
C TYR A 195 -7.17 -12.36 16.13
N THR A 196 -7.55 -11.32 15.40
CA THR A 196 -8.62 -10.40 15.75
C THR A 196 -9.95 -11.14 15.86
N GLN A 197 -10.81 -10.73 16.81
CA GLN A 197 -12.13 -11.34 16.96
C GLN A 197 -13.20 -10.58 16.16
N PRO A 198 -14.28 -11.24 15.69
CA PRO A 198 -15.34 -10.59 14.92
C PRO A 198 -16.05 -9.43 15.64
N ASP A 199 -16.16 -9.48 16.97
CA ASP A 199 -16.71 -8.41 17.80
C ASP A 199 -15.81 -7.18 17.82
N ASP A 200 -14.47 -7.36 17.85
CA ASP A 200 -13.53 -6.24 17.72
C ASP A 200 -13.72 -5.52 16.38
N VAL A 201 -13.81 -6.28 15.28
CA VAL A 201 -14.06 -5.72 13.94
C VAL A 201 -15.40 -4.99 13.87
N TYR A 202 -16.43 -5.51 14.55
CA TYR A 202 -17.72 -4.84 14.61
C TYR A 202 -17.70 -3.55 15.44
N ASP A 203 -16.95 -3.50 16.55
CA ASP A 203 -16.77 -2.28 17.34
C ASP A 203 -16.13 -1.18 16.50
N VAL A 204 -15.10 -1.52 15.70
CA VAL A 204 -14.49 -0.60 14.71
C VAL A 204 -15.52 -0.13 13.70
N TYR A 205 -16.22 -1.07 13.04
CA TYR A 205 -17.21 -0.73 12.04
C TYR A 205 -18.28 0.20 12.61
N LYS A 206 -18.81 -0.09 13.79
CA LYS A 206 -19.84 0.70 14.46
C LYS A 206 -19.37 2.12 14.75
N ALA A 207 -18.13 2.29 15.22
CA ALA A 207 -17.58 3.60 15.53
C ALA A 207 -17.32 4.44 14.27
N LEU A 208 -16.73 3.85 13.23
CA LEU A 208 -16.33 4.57 12.03
C LEU A 208 -17.50 4.82 11.06
N SER A 209 -18.41 3.84 10.88
CA SER A 209 -19.59 4.00 10.02
C SER A 209 -20.55 5.09 10.49
N ALA A 210 -20.52 5.44 11.77
CA ALA A 210 -21.28 6.58 12.31
C ALA A 210 -20.73 7.94 11.83
N ILE A 211 -19.49 7.98 11.34
CA ILE A 211 -18.83 9.19 10.84
C ILE A 211 -18.94 9.26 9.32
N GLY A 212 -18.62 8.16 8.62
CA GLY A 212 -18.68 8.10 7.17
C GLY A 212 -18.42 6.70 6.61
N PRO A 213 -18.65 6.47 5.31
CA PRO A 213 -18.54 5.15 4.69
C PRO A 213 -17.13 4.81 4.17
N ASN A 214 -16.22 5.79 4.13
CA ASN A 214 -14.92 5.66 3.46
C ASN A 214 -13.84 5.18 4.43
N PHE A 215 -13.98 3.94 4.90
CA PHE A 215 -12.96 3.31 5.73
C PHE A 215 -12.79 1.83 5.41
N SER A 216 -11.59 1.32 5.65
CA SER A 216 -11.24 -0.10 5.54
C SER A 216 -10.58 -0.58 6.81
N ILE A 217 -10.64 -1.89 7.05
CA ILE A 217 -10.13 -2.53 8.26
C ILE A 217 -9.07 -3.56 7.87
N ALA A 218 -7.86 -3.39 8.39
CA ALA A 218 -6.86 -4.44 8.47
C ALA A 218 -7.06 -5.19 9.79
N ALA A 219 -7.33 -6.48 9.70
CA ALA A 219 -7.45 -7.35 10.87
C ALA A 219 -6.24 -8.28 10.91
N ALA A 220 -5.78 -8.65 12.10
CA ALA A 220 -4.81 -9.71 12.27
C ALA A 220 -5.50 -11.07 12.06
N PHE A 221 -5.02 -11.86 11.09
CA PHE A 221 -5.48 -13.22 10.84
C PHE A 221 -4.31 -14.19 10.66
N GLY A 222 -3.23 -13.96 11.40
CA GLY A 222 -1.97 -14.68 11.28
C GLY A 222 -1.06 -14.18 10.15
N ASN A 223 -1.34 -12.98 9.62
CA ASN A 223 -0.49 -12.29 8.66
C ASN A 223 0.71 -11.63 9.35
N VAL A 224 1.83 -11.58 8.63
CA VAL A 224 3.14 -11.19 9.17
C VAL A 224 3.88 -10.31 8.16
N HIS A 225 4.47 -9.20 8.61
CA HIS A 225 5.14 -8.24 7.74
C HIS A 225 6.54 -8.69 7.30
N GLY A 226 6.79 -8.80 6.00
CA GLY A 226 8.08 -9.23 5.45
C GLY A 226 8.15 -10.74 5.18
N VAL A 227 9.35 -11.24 4.83
CA VAL A 227 9.54 -12.65 4.42
C VAL A 227 10.18 -13.44 5.56
N TYR A 228 9.36 -14.20 6.28
CA TYR A 228 9.82 -15.09 7.34
C TYR A 228 9.86 -16.56 6.90
N LYS A 229 10.64 -17.37 7.63
CA LYS A 229 10.66 -18.82 7.43
C LYS A 229 9.25 -19.39 7.64
N PRO A 230 8.78 -20.29 6.75
CA PRO A 230 7.51 -20.98 6.93
C PRO A 230 7.42 -21.62 8.33
N GLY A 231 6.35 -21.34 9.08
CA GLY A 231 6.00 -22.06 10.31
C GLY A 231 5.90 -21.28 11.63
N ASN A 232 6.18 -19.97 11.67
CA ASN A 232 6.08 -19.19 12.93
C ASN A 232 4.63 -18.80 13.28
N VAL A 233 3.84 -18.41 12.28
CA VAL A 233 2.42 -18.04 12.41
C VAL A 233 1.69 -18.60 11.19
N LYS A 234 0.47 -19.12 11.38
CA LYS A 234 -0.32 -19.70 10.28
C LYS A 234 -1.36 -18.68 9.83
N LEU A 235 -1.31 -18.30 8.56
CA LEU A 235 -2.34 -17.46 7.95
C LEU A 235 -3.69 -18.21 7.97
N LEU A 236 -4.76 -17.55 8.42
CA LEU A 236 -6.11 -18.10 8.47
C LEU A 236 -7.12 -17.18 7.75
N PRO A 237 -7.09 -17.11 6.40
CA PRO A 237 -7.97 -16.22 5.63
C PRO A 237 -9.47 -16.48 5.85
N ASP A 238 -9.85 -17.68 6.32
CA ASP A 238 -11.22 -18.03 6.67
C ASP A 238 -11.78 -17.20 7.85
N LEU A 239 -10.92 -16.61 8.68
CA LEU A 239 -11.37 -15.69 9.74
C LEU A 239 -12.02 -14.43 9.17
N LEU A 240 -11.57 -13.98 7.99
CA LEU A 240 -12.15 -12.83 7.30
C LEU A 240 -13.63 -13.07 6.93
N ALA A 241 -13.99 -14.29 6.53
CA ALA A 241 -15.38 -14.66 6.30
C ALA A 241 -16.21 -14.51 7.59
N LYS A 242 -15.68 -14.92 8.74
CA LYS A 242 -16.38 -14.79 10.04
C LYS A 242 -16.60 -13.33 10.41
N HIS A 243 -15.67 -12.43 10.09
CA HIS A 243 -15.85 -11.00 10.30
C HIS A 243 -16.98 -10.44 9.43
N GLN A 244 -17.00 -10.79 8.13
CA GLN A 244 -18.07 -10.38 7.22
C GLN A 244 -19.45 -10.89 7.69
N GLU A 245 -19.54 -12.19 8.02
CA GLU A 245 -20.78 -12.83 8.48
C GLU A 245 -21.29 -12.17 9.77
N TYR A 246 -20.43 -12.00 10.77
CA TYR A 246 -20.81 -11.40 12.04
C TYR A 246 -21.32 -9.96 11.86
N VAL A 247 -20.60 -9.12 11.11
CA VAL A 247 -21.03 -7.74 10.87
C VAL A 247 -22.32 -7.70 10.05
N ALA A 248 -22.47 -8.55 9.04
CA ALA A 248 -23.71 -8.66 8.27
C ALA A 248 -24.91 -9.04 9.16
N GLU A 249 -24.74 -9.97 10.10
CA GLU A 249 -25.77 -10.36 11.07
C GLU A 249 -26.16 -9.20 11.98
N GLN A 250 -25.18 -8.47 12.54
CA GLN A 250 -25.44 -7.29 13.38
C GLN A 250 -26.20 -6.19 12.61
N LEU A 251 -25.90 -6.03 11.32
CA LEU A 251 -26.57 -5.09 10.42
C LEU A 251 -27.88 -5.64 9.83
N LYS A 252 -28.27 -6.87 10.15
CA LYS A 252 -29.45 -7.55 9.62
C LYS A 252 -29.47 -7.62 8.09
N GLN A 253 -28.30 -7.77 7.47
CA GLN A 253 -28.13 -7.93 6.04
C GLN A 253 -28.32 -9.41 5.62
N PRO A 254 -28.65 -9.69 4.35
CA PRO A 254 -28.77 -11.06 3.86
C PRO A 254 -27.49 -11.88 4.05
N LYS A 255 -27.64 -13.19 4.27
CA LYS A 255 -26.50 -14.12 4.36
C LYS A 255 -25.64 -14.01 3.09
N GLY A 256 -24.33 -13.94 3.28
CA GLY A 256 -23.35 -13.75 2.20
C GLY A 256 -23.07 -12.30 1.83
N SER A 257 -23.67 -11.33 2.53
CA SER A 257 -23.27 -9.92 2.40
C SER A 257 -21.84 -9.71 2.91
N GLN A 258 -21.10 -8.83 2.24
CA GLN A 258 -19.73 -8.44 2.60
C GLN A 258 -19.67 -6.94 2.91
N PRO A 259 -20.19 -6.51 4.10
CA PRO A 259 -20.27 -5.10 4.45
C PRO A 259 -18.91 -4.44 4.67
N LEU A 260 -17.86 -5.21 4.94
CA LEU A 260 -16.52 -4.69 5.25
C LEU A 260 -15.66 -4.56 3.98
N TYR A 261 -14.82 -3.52 3.96
CA TYR A 261 -13.65 -3.46 3.08
C TYR A 261 -12.44 -3.91 3.90
N LEU A 262 -11.92 -5.10 3.59
CA LEU A 262 -10.82 -5.68 4.33
C LEU A 262 -9.49 -5.42 3.61
N VAL A 263 -8.43 -5.30 4.39
CA VAL A 263 -7.05 -5.11 3.90
C VAL A 263 -6.18 -6.25 4.38
N PHE A 264 -5.32 -6.74 3.50
CA PHE A 264 -4.36 -7.80 3.79
C PHE A 264 -2.94 -7.21 3.83
N HIS A 265 -2.41 -6.96 5.03
CA HIS A 265 -1.00 -6.63 5.21
C HIS A 265 -0.12 -7.87 5.28
N GLY A 266 1.18 -7.74 4.99
CA GLY A 266 2.08 -8.88 5.06
C GLY A 266 1.80 -9.97 4.00
N GLY A 267 1.32 -9.57 2.81
CA GLY A 267 0.98 -10.54 1.75
C GLY A 267 2.19 -11.22 1.08
N SER A 268 3.41 -10.70 1.27
CA SER A 268 4.63 -11.25 0.67
C SER A 268 4.92 -12.66 1.20
N GLY A 269 5.06 -13.63 0.29
CA GLY A 269 5.32 -15.04 0.64
C GLY A 269 4.09 -15.89 0.97
N SER A 270 2.87 -15.32 0.91
CA SER A 270 1.62 -16.09 1.07
C SER A 270 1.35 -16.98 -0.15
N SER A 271 0.69 -18.12 0.04
CA SER A 271 0.29 -19.00 -1.07
C SER A 271 -0.84 -18.38 -1.89
N LYS A 272 -0.98 -18.82 -3.15
CA LYS A 272 -2.03 -18.33 -4.06
C LYS A 272 -3.42 -18.70 -3.56
N GLU A 273 -3.55 -19.85 -2.93
CA GLU A 273 -4.78 -20.33 -2.31
C GLU A 273 -5.18 -19.43 -1.12
N GLU A 274 -4.23 -19.04 -0.28
CA GLU A 274 -4.49 -18.12 0.85
C GLU A 274 -4.92 -16.74 0.34
N ILE A 275 -4.21 -16.19 -0.65
CA ILE A 275 -4.55 -14.90 -1.28
C ILE A 275 -5.96 -14.98 -1.88
N SER A 276 -6.25 -16.01 -2.69
CA SER A 276 -7.55 -16.18 -3.33
C SER A 276 -8.68 -16.32 -2.31
N THR A 277 -8.43 -16.97 -1.17
CA THR A 277 -9.41 -17.11 -0.08
C THR A 277 -9.66 -15.77 0.60
N ALA A 278 -8.60 -15.00 0.87
CA ALA A 278 -8.71 -13.67 1.46
C ALA A 278 -9.51 -12.71 0.56
N VAL A 279 -9.21 -12.68 -0.74
CA VAL A 279 -9.94 -11.89 -1.75
C VAL A 279 -11.41 -12.29 -1.79
N SER A 280 -11.70 -13.60 -1.78
CA SER A 280 -13.08 -14.10 -1.77
C SER A 280 -13.87 -13.68 -0.52
N ASN A 281 -13.18 -13.33 0.58
CA ASN A 281 -13.74 -12.89 1.85
C ASN A 281 -13.80 -11.36 1.99
N GLY A 282 -13.65 -10.61 0.88
CA GLY A 282 -13.85 -9.17 0.84
C GLY A 282 -12.59 -8.34 1.10
N VAL A 283 -11.40 -8.94 0.97
CA VAL A 283 -10.17 -8.17 0.83
C VAL A 283 -10.18 -7.43 -0.49
N VAL A 284 -9.95 -6.11 -0.43
CA VAL A 284 -9.89 -5.21 -1.60
C VAL A 284 -8.51 -4.62 -1.84
N LYS A 285 -7.63 -4.69 -0.83
CA LYS A 285 -6.25 -4.19 -0.86
C LYS A 285 -5.31 -5.21 -0.25
N MET A 286 -4.16 -5.44 -0.88
CA MET A 286 -3.07 -6.24 -0.28
C MET A 286 -1.74 -5.49 -0.38
N ASN A 287 -1.05 -5.31 0.74
CA ASN A 287 0.26 -4.65 0.75
C ASN A 287 1.34 -5.57 0.19
N VAL A 288 2.22 -5.01 -0.64
CA VAL A 288 3.40 -5.69 -1.19
C VAL A 288 4.58 -4.73 -1.16
N ASP A 289 5.58 -5.06 -0.33
CA ASP A 289 6.80 -4.25 -0.22
C ASP A 289 8.07 -5.09 -0.40
N THR A 290 8.36 -6.00 0.53
CA THR A 290 9.63 -6.76 0.56
C THR A 290 9.93 -7.48 -0.76
N ASP A 291 8.92 -8.10 -1.36
CA ASP A 291 9.06 -8.77 -2.65
C ASP A 291 9.42 -7.80 -3.79
N THR A 292 8.82 -6.60 -3.80
CA THR A 292 9.11 -5.55 -4.77
C THR A 292 10.46 -4.89 -4.54
N GLN A 293 10.91 -4.75 -3.29
CA GLN A 293 12.28 -4.30 -2.98
C GLN A 293 13.33 -5.26 -3.54
N PHE A 294 13.14 -6.57 -3.31
CA PHE A 294 14.04 -7.59 -3.82
C PHE A 294 14.03 -7.64 -5.35
N ALA A 295 12.85 -7.54 -5.96
CA ALA A 295 12.71 -7.49 -7.41
C ALA A 295 13.43 -6.27 -8.02
N TYR A 296 13.29 -5.08 -7.42
CA TYR A 296 13.98 -3.88 -7.89
C TYR A 296 15.52 -4.02 -7.77
N LEU A 297 16.01 -4.57 -6.66
CA LEU A 297 17.43 -4.89 -6.48
C LEU A 297 17.94 -5.88 -7.53
N ALA A 298 17.15 -6.92 -7.87
CA ALA A 298 17.57 -7.99 -8.76
C ALA A 298 18.04 -7.46 -10.13
N GLY A 299 17.28 -6.55 -10.75
CA GLY A 299 17.64 -5.97 -12.04
C GLY A 299 18.96 -5.20 -12.00
N ILE A 300 19.17 -4.38 -10.97
CA ILE A 300 20.41 -3.62 -10.76
C ILE A 300 21.58 -4.58 -10.49
N ARG A 301 21.40 -5.53 -9.58
CA ARG A 301 22.39 -6.56 -9.22
C ARG A 301 22.84 -7.32 -10.46
N ASP A 302 21.91 -7.83 -11.24
CA ASP A 302 22.20 -8.66 -12.40
C ASP A 302 22.91 -7.86 -13.50
N PHE A 303 22.54 -6.58 -13.68
CA PHE A 303 23.27 -5.67 -14.56
C PHE A 303 24.71 -5.47 -14.12
N VAL A 304 24.94 -5.15 -12.83
CA VAL A 304 26.29 -4.91 -12.28
C VAL A 304 27.15 -6.16 -12.42
N LEU A 305 26.61 -7.34 -12.11
CA LEU A 305 27.35 -8.61 -12.25
C LEU A 305 27.73 -8.88 -13.71
N LYS A 306 26.80 -8.64 -14.66
CA LYS A 306 27.04 -8.86 -16.09
C LYS A 306 27.97 -7.83 -16.74
N LYS A 307 27.99 -6.61 -16.22
CA LYS A 307 28.76 -5.48 -16.77
C LYS A 307 29.93 -5.06 -15.89
N LYS A 308 30.31 -5.86 -14.90
CA LYS A 308 31.38 -5.57 -13.94
C LYS A 308 32.62 -4.95 -14.61
N ASP A 309 33.18 -5.60 -15.62
CA ASP A 309 34.42 -5.16 -16.29
C ASP A 309 34.27 -3.86 -17.12
N TYR A 310 33.04 -3.41 -17.34
CA TYR A 310 32.69 -2.16 -18.02
C TYR A 310 32.28 -1.05 -17.04
N LEU A 311 32.27 -1.31 -15.73
CA LEU A 311 31.82 -0.37 -14.69
C LEU A 311 32.95 0.10 -13.75
N LEU A 312 34.11 -0.54 -13.80
CA LEU A 312 35.23 -0.25 -12.89
C LEU A 312 35.99 1.05 -13.23
N THR A 313 35.97 1.47 -14.49
CA THR A 313 36.67 2.67 -14.96
C THR A 313 35.79 3.47 -15.93
N GLN A 314 36.05 4.77 -16.07
CA GLN A 314 35.33 5.61 -17.04
C GLN A 314 35.73 5.28 -18.49
N VAL A 315 36.99 4.88 -18.71
CA VAL A 315 37.60 4.48 -19.98
C VAL A 315 38.43 3.23 -19.73
N GLY A 316 38.42 2.31 -20.69
CA GLY A 316 39.07 1.00 -20.60
C GLY A 316 38.11 -0.10 -20.22
N ASN A 317 38.02 -1.14 -21.04
CA ASN A 317 37.17 -2.32 -20.81
C ASN A 317 37.70 -3.51 -21.65
N PRO A 318 37.05 -4.69 -21.60
CA PRO A 318 37.48 -5.85 -22.40
C PRO A 318 37.56 -5.63 -23.92
N ASP A 319 36.87 -4.62 -24.46
CA ASP A 319 36.90 -4.26 -25.88
C ASP A 319 38.08 -3.31 -26.24
N GLY A 320 38.84 -2.83 -25.26
CA GLY A 320 40.05 -2.03 -25.45
C GLY A 320 40.30 -0.98 -24.35
N VAL A 321 41.58 -0.62 -24.16
CA VAL A 321 42.03 0.31 -23.10
C VAL A 321 41.51 1.74 -23.27
N ASP A 322 41.20 2.17 -24.49
CA ASP A 322 40.71 3.52 -24.80
C ASP A 322 39.18 3.58 -24.99
N LYS A 323 38.45 2.48 -24.74
CA LYS A 323 37.01 2.44 -24.97
C LYS A 323 36.23 3.11 -23.83
N PRO A 324 35.30 4.05 -24.12
CA PRO A 324 34.53 4.72 -23.08
C PRO A 324 33.39 3.85 -22.55
N ASN A 325 33.17 3.92 -21.24
CA ASN A 325 32.16 3.13 -20.53
C ASN A 325 30.85 3.88 -20.21
N LYS A 326 30.71 5.14 -20.66
CA LYS A 326 29.56 6.00 -20.35
C LYS A 326 28.21 5.33 -20.59
N LYS A 327 28.07 4.59 -21.68
CA LYS A 327 26.85 3.85 -22.05
C LYS A 327 26.47 2.73 -21.06
N TYR A 328 27.33 2.37 -20.13
CA TYR A 328 27.09 1.32 -19.13
C TYR A 328 26.87 1.90 -17.73
N TYR A 329 27.67 2.89 -17.31
CA TYR A 329 27.55 3.46 -15.95
C TYR A 329 26.51 4.58 -15.83
N ASP A 330 25.93 5.06 -16.94
CA ASP A 330 24.83 6.03 -16.91
C ASP A 330 23.67 5.48 -16.05
N PRO A 331 23.25 6.18 -14.98
CA PRO A 331 22.18 5.72 -14.10
C PRO A 331 20.91 5.32 -14.82
N ARG A 332 20.57 5.98 -15.92
CA ARG A 332 19.37 5.69 -16.70
C ARG A 332 19.39 4.29 -17.33
N VAL A 333 20.55 3.67 -17.44
CA VAL A 333 20.70 2.32 -17.99
C VAL A 333 20.43 1.28 -16.90
N TRP A 334 21.13 1.35 -15.77
CA TRP A 334 21.05 0.31 -14.75
C TRP A 334 19.89 0.50 -13.77
N VAL A 335 19.45 1.73 -13.50
CA VAL A 335 18.20 2.00 -12.76
C VAL A 335 17.01 1.40 -13.53
N ARG A 336 17.00 1.56 -14.86
CA ARG A 336 15.96 1.00 -15.72
C ARG A 336 15.89 -0.53 -15.66
N GLU A 337 17.00 -1.21 -15.43
CA GLU A 337 16.96 -2.67 -15.23
C GLU A 337 16.24 -3.04 -13.92
N GLY A 338 16.42 -2.26 -12.85
CA GLY A 338 15.64 -2.40 -11.62
C GLY A 338 14.16 -2.10 -11.81
N GLU A 339 13.82 -1.05 -12.56
CA GLU A 339 12.42 -0.73 -12.92
C GLU A 339 11.77 -1.91 -13.64
N LYS A 340 12.42 -2.50 -14.65
CA LYS A 340 11.86 -3.63 -15.42
C LYS A 340 11.55 -4.84 -14.54
N THR A 341 12.46 -5.20 -13.62
CA THR A 341 12.24 -6.34 -12.73
C THR A 341 11.18 -6.05 -11.68
N LEU A 342 11.11 -4.81 -11.17
CA LEU A 342 10.02 -4.35 -10.31
C LEU A 342 8.67 -4.41 -11.04
N THR A 343 8.58 -3.88 -12.25
CA THR A 343 7.37 -3.95 -13.09
C THR A 343 6.88 -5.38 -13.23
N LYS A 344 7.76 -6.34 -13.51
CA LYS A 344 7.38 -7.77 -13.58
C LYS A 344 6.86 -8.33 -12.27
N ARG A 345 7.43 -7.94 -11.12
CA ARG A 345 6.93 -8.39 -9.82
C ARG A 345 5.56 -7.79 -9.48
N VAL A 346 5.31 -6.54 -9.87
CA VAL A 346 4.00 -5.89 -9.71
C VAL A 346 2.96 -6.57 -10.59
N GLU A 347 3.27 -6.86 -11.86
CA GLU A 347 2.38 -7.63 -12.76
C GLU A 347 1.98 -8.99 -12.16
N GLU A 348 2.93 -9.68 -11.52
CA GLU A 348 2.67 -10.94 -10.83
C GLU A 348 1.75 -10.77 -9.61
N ALA A 349 1.96 -9.73 -8.79
CA ALA A 349 1.09 -9.42 -7.67
C ALA A 349 -0.35 -9.15 -8.12
N CYS A 350 -0.52 -8.32 -9.16
CA CYS A 350 -1.83 -8.05 -9.75
C CYS A 350 -2.49 -9.34 -10.26
N LYS A 351 -1.73 -10.22 -10.92
CA LYS A 351 -2.23 -11.52 -11.39
C LYS A 351 -2.70 -12.41 -10.25
N ASP A 352 -1.93 -12.52 -9.18
CA ASP A 352 -2.29 -13.36 -8.04
C ASP A 352 -3.52 -12.84 -7.28
N LEU A 353 -3.78 -11.53 -7.35
CA LEU A 353 -4.97 -10.90 -6.78
C LEU A 353 -6.18 -10.86 -7.74
N GLY A 354 -6.05 -11.41 -8.95
CA GLY A 354 -7.09 -11.36 -9.97
C GLY A 354 -7.29 -9.99 -10.63
N ASP A 355 -6.37 -9.06 -10.44
CA ASP A 355 -6.41 -7.68 -10.92
C ASP A 355 -5.69 -7.52 -12.26
N ILE A 356 -6.18 -8.18 -13.32
CA ILE A 356 -5.62 -8.10 -14.67
C ILE A 356 -6.72 -7.73 -15.66
N ASN A 357 -6.45 -6.79 -16.57
CA ASN A 357 -7.41 -6.28 -17.57
C ASN A 357 -8.73 -5.81 -16.94
N ARG A 358 -8.63 -4.98 -15.91
CA ARG A 358 -9.78 -4.43 -15.17
C ARG A 358 -10.19 -3.02 -15.61
N LEU A 359 -9.32 -2.28 -16.31
CA LEU A 359 -9.59 -0.90 -16.77
C LEU A 359 -10.64 -0.78 -17.86
#